data_AF-A0A2E6LQ27-F1
#
_entry.id   AF-A0A2E6LQ27-F1
#
_cell.length_a   1.000
_cell.length_b   1.000
_cell.length_c   1.000
_cell.angle_alpha   90.00
_cell.angle_beta   90.00
_cell.angle_gamma   90.00
#
_symmetry.space_group_name_H-M   'P 1'
#
loop_
_entity.id
_entity.type
_entity.pdbx_description
1 polymer ?
#
loop_
_entity_poly.entity_id
_entity_poly.type
_entity_poly.pdbx_seq_one_letter_code
_entity_poly.pdbx_strand_id
1 'polypeptide(L)'
;MTCPDELMLMMRADDALDPASRAAVDDHAAGCAVCAARLSGLAREAGVLSAALTSTDEAPIPPLDLAGARTWFGALAGAGVVALLSLLAPAVLGAALPAVAGWFNPFDAWGLAEMAVDGVVFLVQNGDAIMTVLVETASVAVLVAFAVWLGLRFRDRRGGPLMLVSLLGVAALLPPPAEALDLRRAEEGTVLIPAGETIADTLIAFGETIEVDGDVEGDLVAFARRVSVRGRVGGSIVTGAETVTIAGEVGGSVLGFAETLSVPAVRIGGNLFGFGQSVETSAAIAQNALVFAERADVAGSVDRDVMGFGESVEIGGVVAGDVTAYANRLALLAPARVGGDVVANVASADNVTVSPSAVVDGEVTTNVREDFEDDHEFGAGQHIVFQLLWFTAKFVTGFALLALVPGLRQVSLETPTQAFLAGGIGVVSLVAVPGVAVLVAFTLIGLPLAAIAIVLWLIALYLAQIVVAYVVGARLLRGRGSHYAALLALGLAVVMLVVNVPFLGGLVSFLLTICGLGLLALFLWDRLRGDRGPEAAA
;
A
#
# COMPACT_ATOMS: atom_id res chain seq x y z
N MET A 1 -13.76 54.63 10.16
CA MET A 1 -12.75 54.07 11.07
C MET A 1 -12.42 52.68 10.55
N THR A 2 -11.15 52.35 10.37
CA THR A 2 -10.72 51.02 9.93
C THR A 2 -11.04 49.98 11.01
N CYS A 3 -11.51 48.80 10.60
CA CYS A 3 -11.71 47.71 11.55
C CYS A 3 -10.36 47.29 12.15
N PRO A 4 -10.32 46.88 13.44
CA PRO A 4 -9.16 46.24 14.03
C PRO A 4 -8.78 44.99 13.22
N ASP A 5 -7.49 44.71 13.14
CA ASP A 5 -6.98 43.49 12.54
C ASP A 5 -7.48 42.25 13.31
N GLU A 6 -7.59 41.13 12.62
CA GLU A 6 -8.12 39.89 13.16
C GLU A 6 -7.29 39.36 14.33
N LEU A 7 -5.96 39.54 14.25
CA LEU A 7 -5.05 39.22 15.35
C LEU A 7 -5.35 40.04 16.61
N MET A 8 -5.70 41.32 16.48
CA MET A 8 -6.07 42.17 17.62
C MET A 8 -7.40 41.73 18.26
N LEU A 9 -8.38 41.28 17.46
CA LEU A 9 -9.64 40.73 17.98
C LEU A 9 -9.43 39.41 18.72
N MET A 10 -8.51 38.55 18.24
CA MET A 10 -8.13 37.30 18.90
C MET A 10 -7.39 37.57 20.22
N MET A 11 -6.36 38.42 20.21
CA MET A 11 -5.64 38.81 21.43
C MET A 11 -6.56 39.47 22.46
N ARG A 12 -7.61 40.18 22.01
CA ARG A 12 -8.64 40.74 22.89
C ARG A 12 -9.50 39.64 23.53
N ALA A 13 -9.85 38.60 22.79
CA ALA A 13 -10.68 37.48 23.27
C ALA A 13 -9.94 36.65 24.34
N ASP A 14 -8.63 36.50 24.19
CA ASP A 14 -7.75 35.79 25.14
C ASP A 14 -7.20 36.69 26.27
N ASP A 15 -7.70 37.92 26.39
CA ASP A 15 -7.27 38.96 27.35
C ASP A 15 -5.77 39.31 27.32
N ALA A 16 -5.11 39.07 26.17
CA ALA A 16 -3.68 39.26 25.95
C ALA A 16 -3.28 40.68 25.49
N LEU A 17 -4.24 41.61 25.35
CA LEU A 17 -3.98 43.01 25.00
C LEU A 17 -3.60 43.87 26.20
N ASP A 18 -2.79 44.91 25.95
CA ASP A 18 -2.55 45.98 26.91
C ASP A 18 -3.84 46.80 27.18
N PRO A 19 -3.96 47.48 28.34
CA PRO A 19 -5.18 48.19 28.72
C PRO A 19 -5.64 49.28 27.75
N ALA A 20 -4.71 49.94 27.04
CA ALA A 20 -5.06 51.01 26.10
C ALA A 20 -5.62 50.43 24.80
N SER A 21 -4.97 49.38 24.27
CA SER A 21 -5.44 48.66 23.08
C SER A 21 -6.76 47.92 23.33
N ARG A 22 -6.95 47.36 24.53
CA ARG A 22 -8.20 46.74 24.96
C ARG A 22 -9.38 47.72 24.89
N ALA A 23 -9.21 48.91 25.48
CA ALA A 23 -10.24 49.94 25.47
C ALA A 23 -10.58 50.42 24.04
N ALA A 24 -9.58 50.55 23.17
CA ALA A 24 -9.78 50.96 21.79
C ALA A 24 -10.58 49.93 20.96
N VAL A 25 -10.33 48.63 21.17
CA VAL A 25 -11.07 47.56 20.50
C VAL A 25 -12.50 47.46 21.03
N ASP A 26 -12.71 47.65 22.33
CA ASP A 26 -14.04 47.61 22.95
C ASP A 26 -14.92 48.79 22.51
N ASP A 27 -14.36 50.01 22.45
CA ASP A 27 -15.05 51.19 21.92
C ASP A 27 -15.41 51.01 20.43
N HIS A 28 -14.54 50.38 19.64
CA HIS A 28 -14.82 50.09 18.24
C HIS A 28 -15.92 49.02 18.10
N ALA A 29 -15.86 47.94 18.88
CA ALA A 29 -16.85 46.86 18.84
C ALA A 29 -18.25 47.36 19.25
N ALA A 30 -18.35 48.35 20.14
CA ALA A 30 -19.62 48.99 20.48
C ALA A 30 -20.28 49.70 19.28
N GLY A 31 -19.49 50.17 18.31
CA GLY A 31 -19.97 50.84 17.09
C GLY A 31 -20.04 49.95 15.85
N CYS A 32 -19.49 48.73 15.87
CA CYS A 32 -19.34 47.87 14.69
C CYS A 32 -19.91 46.47 14.93
N ALA A 33 -21.10 46.21 14.36
CA ALA A 33 -21.81 44.93 14.52
C ALA A 33 -21.00 43.71 14.05
N VAL A 34 -20.16 43.87 13.02
CA VAL A 34 -19.33 42.79 12.47
C VAL A 34 -18.21 42.42 13.46
N CYS A 35 -17.51 43.41 14.00
CA CYS A 35 -16.44 43.17 14.97
C CYS A 35 -17.01 42.66 16.30
N ALA A 36 -18.17 43.16 16.73
CA ALA A 36 -18.88 42.64 17.91
C ALA A 36 -19.26 41.17 17.76
N ALA A 37 -19.78 40.77 16.59
CA ALA A 37 -20.14 39.38 16.31
C ALA A 37 -18.90 38.47 16.34
N ARG A 38 -17.80 38.88 15.70
CA ARG A 38 -16.52 38.14 15.69
C ARG A 38 -15.95 37.98 17.10
N LEU A 39 -15.89 39.07 17.88
CA LEU A 39 -15.39 39.04 19.25
C LEU A 39 -16.20 38.09 20.14
N SER A 40 -17.53 38.08 19.97
CA SER A 40 -18.43 37.19 20.72
C SER A 40 -18.35 35.71 20.30
N GLY A 41 -17.85 35.44 19.08
CA GLY A 41 -17.57 34.08 18.59
C GLY A 41 -16.28 33.56 19.20
N LEU A 42 -15.19 34.34 19.06
CA LEU A 42 -13.87 34.00 19.60
C LEU A 42 -13.89 33.80 21.12
N ALA A 43 -14.59 34.67 21.86
CA ALA A 43 -14.74 34.52 23.31
C ALA A 43 -15.49 33.23 23.72
N ARG A 44 -16.40 32.74 22.86
CA ARG A 44 -17.14 31.49 23.10
C ARG A 44 -16.25 30.28 22.87
N GLU A 45 -15.46 30.30 21.80
CA GLU A 45 -14.50 29.24 21.48
C GLU A 45 -13.42 29.13 22.55
N ALA A 46 -12.83 30.25 22.97
CA ALA A 46 -11.87 30.29 24.06
C ALA A 46 -12.48 29.74 25.38
N GLY A 47 -13.75 30.07 25.65
CA GLY A 47 -14.48 29.52 26.81
C GLY A 47 -14.69 28.00 26.73
N VAL A 48 -15.01 27.45 25.56
CA VAL A 48 -15.18 26.00 25.34
C VAL A 48 -13.84 25.27 25.48
N LEU A 49 -12.76 25.80 24.91
CA LEU A 49 -11.42 25.26 25.04
C LEU A 49 -10.92 25.30 26.49
N SER A 50 -11.13 26.43 27.17
CA SER A 50 -10.81 26.55 28.59
C SER A 50 -11.63 25.57 29.42
N ALA A 51 -12.92 25.39 29.13
CA ALA A 51 -13.78 24.44 29.83
C ALA A 51 -13.35 22.98 29.58
N ALA A 52 -12.94 22.63 28.36
CA ALA A 52 -12.43 21.30 28.03
C ALA A 52 -11.08 21.01 28.71
N LEU A 53 -10.23 22.02 28.87
CA LEU A 53 -8.94 21.92 29.56
C LEU A 53 -9.07 21.97 31.09
N THR A 54 -10.14 22.56 31.62
CA THR A 54 -10.38 22.66 33.08
C THR A 54 -11.45 21.71 33.60
N SER A 55 -12.15 20.96 32.73
CA SER A 55 -13.09 19.92 33.14
C SER A 55 -12.34 18.75 33.77
N THR A 56 -12.13 18.84 35.08
CA THR A 56 -11.76 17.73 35.98
C THR A 56 -12.95 16.82 36.28
N ASP A 57 -13.82 16.57 35.30
CA ASP A 57 -14.76 15.45 35.40
C ASP A 57 -13.97 14.19 35.08
N GLU A 58 -13.29 13.68 36.10
CA GLU A 58 -12.86 12.28 36.16
C GLU A 58 -14.12 11.42 36.15
N ALA A 59 -14.63 11.17 34.95
CA ALA A 59 -15.61 10.13 34.73
C ALA A 59 -15.02 8.83 35.33
N PRO A 60 -15.72 8.17 36.27
CA PRO A 60 -15.23 6.91 36.84
C PRO A 60 -15.02 5.94 35.68
N ILE A 61 -13.76 5.50 35.53
CA ILE A 61 -13.37 4.53 34.51
C ILE A 61 -14.30 3.33 34.69
N PRO A 62 -15.16 3.00 33.71
CA PRO A 62 -16.03 1.85 33.82
C PRO A 62 -15.15 0.63 34.09
N PRO A 63 -15.53 -0.27 35.03
CA PRO A 63 -14.77 -1.49 35.24
C PRO A 63 -14.63 -2.19 33.89
N LEU A 64 -13.38 -2.51 33.53
CA LEU A 64 -13.01 -3.21 32.32
C LEU A 64 -13.76 -4.54 32.26
N ASP A 65 -14.89 -4.56 31.56
CA ASP A 65 -15.59 -5.78 31.22
C ASP A 65 -14.83 -6.44 30.06
N LEU A 66 -13.91 -7.33 30.43
CA LEU A 66 -13.12 -8.17 29.52
C LEU A 66 -13.95 -9.27 28.83
N ALA A 67 -15.29 -9.21 28.87
CA ALA A 67 -16.14 -10.11 28.10
C ALA A 67 -16.04 -9.89 26.57
N GLY A 68 -15.45 -8.78 26.12
CA GLY A 68 -15.17 -8.48 24.70
C GLY A 68 -13.80 -8.94 24.17
N ALA A 69 -12.98 -9.60 25.00
CA ALA A 69 -11.57 -9.91 24.68
C ALA A 69 -11.36 -10.97 23.57
N ARG A 70 -12.41 -11.39 22.85
CA ARG A 70 -12.30 -12.39 21.76
C ARG A 70 -12.14 -11.78 20.38
N THR A 71 -12.37 -10.47 20.20
CA THR A 71 -12.24 -9.79 18.90
C THR A 71 -10.89 -9.09 18.69
N TRP A 72 -10.21 -8.70 19.78
CA TRP A 72 -8.91 -8.01 19.72
C TRP A 72 -7.73 -8.94 19.37
N PHE A 73 -7.78 -10.22 19.76
CA PHE A 73 -6.79 -11.21 19.34
C PHE A 73 -6.81 -11.46 17.82
N GLY A 74 -7.95 -11.28 17.15
CA GLY A 74 -8.05 -11.39 15.69
C GLY A 74 -7.42 -10.23 14.94
N ALA A 75 -7.55 -9.01 15.46
CA ALA A 75 -6.97 -7.81 14.85
C ALA A 75 -5.45 -7.72 15.04
N LEU A 76 -4.94 -8.08 16.23
CA LEU A 76 -3.50 -8.14 16.51
C LEU A 76 -2.80 -9.32 15.81
N ALA A 77 -3.49 -10.46 15.65
CA ALA A 77 -2.99 -11.57 14.82
C ALA A 77 -2.98 -11.22 13.33
N GLY A 78 -3.97 -10.46 12.84
CA GLY A 78 -4.01 -9.97 11.46
C GLY A 78 -2.88 -9.00 11.14
N ALA A 79 -2.65 -8.00 11.99
CA ALA A 79 -1.55 -7.04 11.83
C ALA A 79 -0.17 -7.71 11.99
N GLY A 80 -0.04 -8.67 12.91
CA GLY A 80 1.19 -9.45 13.09
C GLY A 80 1.50 -10.36 11.90
N VAL A 81 0.48 -10.96 11.26
CA VAL A 81 0.67 -11.81 10.07
C VAL A 81 1.02 -10.97 8.83
N VAL A 82 0.43 -9.79 8.66
CA VAL A 82 0.78 -8.87 7.56
C VAL A 82 2.20 -8.33 7.74
N ALA A 83 2.58 -7.91 8.95
CA ALA A 83 3.93 -7.44 9.26
C ALA A 83 4.99 -8.57 9.13
N LEU A 84 4.64 -9.79 9.54
CA LEU A 84 5.52 -10.95 9.41
C LEU A 84 5.65 -11.41 7.95
N LEU A 85 4.59 -11.31 7.14
CA LEU A 85 4.62 -11.57 5.70
C LEU A 85 5.41 -10.51 4.94
N SER A 86 5.30 -9.22 5.28
CA SER A 86 6.09 -8.16 4.65
C SER A 86 7.57 -8.21 5.04
N LEU A 87 7.91 -8.71 6.24
CA LEU A 87 9.29 -8.93 6.68
C LEU A 87 9.92 -10.21 6.13
N LEU A 88 9.14 -11.28 5.89
CA LEU A 88 9.67 -12.57 5.42
C LEU A 88 9.59 -12.76 3.89
N ALA A 89 8.71 -12.05 3.19
CA ALA A 89 8.53 -12.23 1.74
C ALA A 89 9.79 -11.92 0.89
N PRO A 90 10.60 -10.87 1.17
CA PRO A 90 11.80 -10.58 0.39
C PRO A 90 12.85 -11.70 0.49
N ALA A 91 12.99 -12.29 1.69
CA ALA A 91 13.97 -13.34 1.97
C ALA A 91 13.61 -14.72 1.37
N VAL A 92 12.35 -14.92 0.98
CA VAL A 92 11.82 -16.24 0.59
C VAL A 92 11.58 -16.33 -0.91
N LEU A 93 11.11 -15.25 -1.55
CA LEU A 93 10.93 -15.23 -3.00
C LEU A 93 12.21 -14.87 -3.76
N GLY A 94 13.09 -14.04 -3.19
CA GLY A 94 14.38 -13.69 -3.81
C GLY A 94 15.30 -14.90 -4.03
N ALA A 95 15.20 -15.92 -3.17
CA ALA A 95 16.00 -17.15 -3.28
C ALA A 95 15.44 -18.19 -4.25
N ALA A 96 14.22 -18.02 -4.77
CA ALA A 96 13.49 -19.02 -5.55
C ALA A 96 13.34 -18.67 -7.05
N LEU A 97 13.74 -17.47 -7.46
CA LEU A 97 13.64 -17.01 -8.85
C LEU A 97 15.04 -16.94 -9.49
N PRO A 98 15.27 -17.58 -10.66
CA PRO A 98 16.51 -17.37 -11.41
C PRO A 98 16.62 -15.88 -11.81
N ALA A 99 17.83 -15.33 -11.91
CA ALA A 99 18.11 -13.92 -12.22
C ALA A 99 17.37 -13.35 -13.47
N VAL A 100 16.86 -14.23 -14.34
CA VAL A 100 16.07 -13.89 -15.54
C VAL A 100 14.58 -13.64 -15.24
N ALA A 101 14.09 -13.97 -14.05
CA ALA A 101 12.70 -13.85 -13.60
C ALA A 101 12.49 -12.87 -12.43
N GLY A 102 13.50 -12.04 -12.12
CA GLY A 102 13.40 -10.98 -11.09
C GLY A 102 12.31 -9.95 -11.37
N TRP A 103 12.01 -9.71 -12.66
CA TRP A 103 10.93 -8.83 -13.12
C TRP A 103 9.51 -9.24 -12.67
N PHE A 104 9.34 -10.44 -12.10
CA PHE A 104 8.05 -10.97 -11.64
C PHE A 104 7.98 -11.17 -10.12
N ASN A 105 8.89 -10.57 -9.34
CA ASN A 105 8.85 -10.66 -7.88
C ASN A 105 7.84 -9.64 -7.32
N PRO A 106 6.64 -10.06 -6.88
CA PRO A 106 5.61 -9.16 -6.35
C PRO A 106 5.98 -8.51 -5.00
N PHE A 107 7.17 -8.81 -4.48
CA PHE A 107 7.71 -8.25 -3.24
C PHE A 107 9.08 -7.59 -3.44
N ASP A 108 9.50 -7.35 -4.68
CA ASP A 108 10.61 -6.45 -4.92
C ASP A 108 10.19 -5.05 -4.44
N ALA A 109 11.07 -4.33 -3.74
CA ALA A 109 10.72 -3.01 -3.20
C ALA A 109 10.26 -2.07 -4.34
N TRP A 110 10.85 -2.25 -5.53
CA TRP A 110 10.45 -1.57 -6.75
C TRP A 110 9.09 -2.04 -7.28
N GLY A 111 8.83 -3.35 -7.36
CA GLY A 111 7.54 -3.88 -7.84
C GLY A 111 6.36 -3.65 -6.88
N LEU A 112 6.62 -3.57 -5.56
CA LEU A 112 5.63 -3.14 -4.57
C LEU A 112 5.40 -1.63 -4.61
N ALA A 113 6.45 -0.83 -4.86
CA ALA A 113 6.28 0.60 -5.12
C ALA A 113 5.48 0.82 -6.41
N GLU A 114 5.76 0.05 -7.46
CA GLU A 114 5.01 0.06 -8.73
C GLU A 114 3.57 -0.40 -8.52
N MET A 115 3.29 -1.50 -7.81
CA MET A 115 1.93 -1.92 -7.46
C MET A 115 1.21 -0.94 -6.52
N ALA A 116 1.93 -0.28 -5.61
CA ALA A 116 1.36 0.71 -4.70
C ALA A 116 1.05 2.00 -5.46
N VAL A 117 1.94 2.43 -6.36
CA VAL A 117 1.74 3.56 -7.26
C VAL A 117 0.61 3.24 -8.22
N ASP A 118 0.60 2.10 -8.91
CA ASP A 118 -0.48 1.64 -9.78
C ASP A 118 -1.79 1.45 -9.01
N GLY A 119 -1.73 0.98 -7.77
CA GLY A 119 -2.88 0.84 -6.89
C GLY A 119 -3.47 2.20 -6.48
N VAL A 120 -2.62 3.17 -6.13
CA VAL A 120 -3.00 4.55 -5.82
C VAL A 120 -3.48 5.25 -7.09
N VAL A 121 -2.78 5.11 -8.21
CA VAL A 121 -3.14 5.62 -9.53
C VAL A 121 -4.47 5.02 -9.95
N PHE A 122 -4.71 3.72 -9.80
CA PHE A 122 -6.00 3.07 -10.08
C PHE A 122 -7.10 3.60 -9.16
N LEU A 123 -6.82 3.73 -7.86
CA LEU A 123 -7.78 4.22 -6.87
C LEU A 123 -8.06 5.72 -7.04
N VAL A 124 -7.20 6.49 -7.69
CA VAL A 124 -7.42 7.92 -7.98
C VAL A 124 -7.98 8.14 -9.40
N GLN A 125 -7.54 7.34 -10.37
CA GLN A 125 -8.08 7.30 -11.75
C GLN A 125 -9.52 6.77 -11.78
N ASN A 126 -9.84 5.79 -10.94
CA ASN A 126 -11.19 5.21 -10.88
C ASN A 126 -11.91 5.58 -9.58
N GLY A 127 -11.24 6.24 -8.63
CA GLY A 127 -11.82 6.60 -7.34
C GLY A 127 -13.08 7.42 -7.43
N ASP A 128 -13.10 8.41 -8.31
CA ASP A 128 -14.27 9.26 -8.49
C ASP A 128 -15.44 8.50 -9.13
N ALA A 129 -15.17 7.61 -10.11
CA ALA A 129 -16.19 6.74 -10.68
C ALA A 129 -16.67 5.68 -9.67
N ILE A 130 -15.76 5.11 -8.87
CA ILE A 130 -16.06 4.11 -7.84
C ILE A 130 -16.83 4.76 -6.69
N MET A 131 -16.45 5.96 -6.25
CA MET A 131 -17.12 6.70 -5.18
C MET A 131 -18.45 7.26 -5.65
N THR A 132 -18.56 7.78 -6.87
CA THR A 132 -19.83 8.22 -7.46
C THR A 132 -20.77 7.03 -7.62
N VAL A 133 -20.31 5.89 -8.15
CA VAL A 133 -21.12 4.67 -8.24
C VAL A 133 -21.47 4.13 -6.84
N LEU A 134 -20.56 4.15 -5.87
CA LEU A 134 -20.85 3.73 -4.49
C LEU A 134 -21.88 4.63 -3.81
N VAL A 135 -21.75 5.95 -3.96
CA VAL A 135 -22.66 6.93 -3.38
C VAL A 135 -24.02 6.87 -4.08
N GLU A 136 -24.07 6.79 -5.41
CA GLU A 136 -25.30 6.63 -6.19
C GLU A 136 -25.99 5.30 -5.89
N THR A 137 -25.25 4.19 -5.83
CA THR A 137 -25.85 2.87 -5.53
C THR A 137 -26.28 2.77 -4.07
N ALA A 138 -25.52 3.31 -3.11
CA ALA A 138 -25.91 3.34 -1.70
C ALA A 138 -27.13 4.26 -1.48
N SER A 139 -27.18 5.42 -2.14
CA SER A 139 -28.32 6.33 -2.04
C SER A 139 -29.57 5.74 -2.68
N VAL A 140 -29.47 5.08 -3.84
CA VAL A 140 -30.59 4.32 -4.44
C VAL A 140 -31.04 3.17 -3.53
N ALA A 141 -30.10 2.41 -2.94
CA ALA A 141 -30.43 1.31 -2.03
C ALA A 141 -31.14 1.79 -0.76
N VAL A 142 -30.68 2.91 -0.18
CA VAL A 142 -31.32 3.54 1.00
C VAL A 142 -32.69 4.11 0.63
N LEU A 143 -32.84 4.77 -0.52
CA LEU A 143 -34.13 5.29 -1.00
C LEU A 143 -35.13 4.16 -1.28
N VAL A 144 -34.69 3.04 -1.87
CA VAL A 144 -35.54 1.87 -2.12
C VAL A 144 -35.91 1.19 -0.80
N ALA A 145 -34.95 0.99 0.11
CA ALA A 145 -35.22 0.42 1.43
C ALA A 145 -36.18 1.30 2.24
N PHE A 146 -36.02 2.63 2.17
CA PHE A 146 -36.88 3.59 2.82
C PHE A 146 -38.28 3.62 2.18
N ALA A 147 -38.40 3.57 0.85
CA ALA A 147 -39.69 3.51 0.15
C ALA A 147 -40.43 2.20 0.40
N VAL A 148 -39.72 1.07 0.44
CA VAL A 148 -40.27 -0.25 0.81
C VAL A 148 -40.72 -0.23 2.27
N TRP A 149 -39.91 0.30 3.18
CA TRP A 149 -40.27 0.44 4.59
C TRP A 149 -41.50 1.36 4.79
N LEU A 150 -41.58 2.48 4.06
CA LEU A 150 -42.72 3.39 4.10
C LEU A 150 -43.98 2.71 3.52
N GLY A 151 -43.85 2.01 2.38
CA GLY A 151 -44.94 1.29 1.74
C GLY A 151 -45.49 0.14 2.60
N LEU A 152 -44.62 -0.55 3.33
CA LEU A 152 -45.00 -1.57 4.30
C LEU A 152 -45.66 -0.96 5.56
N ARG A 153 -45.16 0.19 6.03
CA ARG A 153 -45.64 0.84 7.27
C ARG A 153 -46.93 1.65 7.09
N PHE A 154 -47.20 2.17 5.90
CA PHE A 154 -48.37 3.01 5.61
C PHE A 154 -49.44 2.32 4.76
N ARG A 155 -49.31 1.00 4.54
CA ARG A 155 -50.28 0.20 3.79
C ARG A 155 -51.73 0.34 4.29
N ASP A 156 -51.91 0.65 5.58
CA ASP A 156 -53.22 0.71 6.23
C ASP A 156 -53.68 2.15 6.61
N ARG A 157 -53.02 3.24 6.18
CA ARG A 157 -53.43 4.61 6.55
C ARG A 157 -53.59 5.55 5.35
N ARG A 158 -54.78 6.17 5.24
CA ARG A 158 -55.25 7.07 4.16
C ARG A 158 -54.46 8.39 3.96
N GLY A 159 -53.26 8.54 4.53
CA GLY A 159 -52.44 9.78 4.48
C GLY A 159 -51.09 9.66 3.75
N GLY A 160 -50.76 8.49 3.19
CA GLY A 160 -49.46 8.19 2.56
C GLY A 160 -48.95 9.15 1.46
N PRO A 161 -49.79 9.72 0.55
CA PRO A 161 -49.25 10.47 -0.59
C PRO A 161 -48.71 11.86 -0.23
N LEU A 162 -49.24 12.53 0.81
CA LEU A 162 -48.79 13.88 1.22
C LEU A 162 -47.42 13.86 1.91
N MET A 163 -47.10 12.78 2.60
CA MET A 163 -45.83 12.62 3.31
C MET A 163 -44.69 12.21 2.37
N LEU A 164 -45.02 11.61 1.22
CA LEU A 164 -44.06 11.23 0.17
C LEU A 164 -43.57 12.47 -0.62
N VAL A 165 -44.46 13.45 -0.83
CA VAL A 165 -44.13 14.71 -1.51
C VAL A 165 -43.28 15.62 -0.63
N SER A 166 -43.51 15.67 0.69
CA SER A 166 -42.68 16.49 1.59
C SER A 166 -41.26 15.93 1.75
N LEU A 167 -41.09 14.62 1.68
CA LEU A 167 -39.77 13.96 1.79
C LEU A 167 -38.93 14.10 0.51
N LEU A 168 -39.58 14.06 -0.67
CA LEU A 168 -38.97 14.41 -1.95
C LEU A 168 -38.55 15.90 -2.02
N GLY A 169 -39.29 16.79 -1.36
CA GLY A 169 -38.93 18.20 -1.24
C GLY A 169 -37.64 18.43 -0.45
N VAL A 170 -37.42 17.71 0.65
CA VAL A 170 -36.21 17.85 1.47
C VAL A 170 -34.96 17.26 0.79
N ALA A 171 -35.12 16.21 -0.03
CA ALA A 171 -34.03 15.65 -0.82
C ALA A 171 -33.54 16.59 -1.95
N ALA A 172 -34.38 17.52 -2.40
CA ALA A 172 -34.01 18.53 -3.42
C ALA A 172 -33.25 19.75 -2.82
N LEU A 173 -33.07 19.80 -1.51
CA LEU A 173 -32.42 20.89 -0.78
C LEU A 173 -31.00 20.54 -0.27
N LEU A 174 -30.41 19.41 -0.70
CA LEU A 174 -29.01 19.15 -0.41
C LEU A 174 -28.11 20.12 -1.21
N PRO A 175 -27.14 20.79 -0.57
CA PRO A 175 -26.18 21.61 -1.28
C PRO A 175 -25.34 20.72 -2.24
N PRO A 176 -24.92 21.24 -3.40
CA PRO A 176 -23.97 20.54 -4.26
C PRO A 176 -22.64 20.32 -3.49
N PRO A 177 -21.92 19.22 -3.77
CA PRO A 177 -20.59 19.02 -3.20
C PRO A 177 -19.69 20.21 -3.58
N ALA A 178 -18.99 20.76 -2.60
CA ALA A 178 -17.94 21.74 -2.85
C ALA A 178 -16.68 20.97 -3.27
N GLU A 179 -16.26 21.11 -4.52
CA GLU A 179 -15.01 20.54 -5.00
C GLU A 179 -13.84 21.43 -4.56
N ALA A 180 -13.07 20.93 -3.58
CA ALA A 180 -11.90 21.58 -3.02
C ALA A 180 -10.58 21.00 -3.59
N LEU A 181 -10.63 20.38 -4.77
CA LEU A 181 -9.50 19.66 -5.38
C LEU A 181 -9.59 19.82 -6.91
N ASP A 182 -8.55 20.36 -7.56
CA ASP A 182 -8.48 20.39 -9.04
C ASP A 182 -7.85 19.08 -9.54
N LEU A 183 -8.70 18.15 -9.99
CA LEU A 183 -8.30 16.86 -10.55
C LEU A 183 -8.34 16.95 -12.08
N ARG A 184 -7.17 16.84 -12.73
CA ARG A 184 -7.09 16.77 -14.19
C ARG A 184 -6.76 15.36 -14.66
N ARG A 185 -7.63 14.83 -15.53
CA ARG A 185 -7.52 13.49 -16.11
C ARG A 185 -7.56 13.56 -17.63
N ALA A 186 -6.61 12.87 -18.28
CA ALA A 186 -6.70 12.55 -19.70
C ALA A 186 -6.66 11.02 -19.87
N GLU A 187 -7.70 10.45 -20.47
CA GLU A 187 -7.78 9.00 -20.76
C GLU A 187 -6.88 8.60 -21.94
N GLU A 188 -6.66 9.52 -22.89
CA GLU A 188 -5.65 9.44 -23.96
C GLU A 188 -5.09 10.87 -24.21
N GLY A 189 -3.77 11.04 -24.15
CA GLY A 189 -3.10 12.32 -24.49
C GLY A 189 -2.29 12.99 -23.36
N THR A 190 -1.91 14.25 -23.61
CA THR A 190 -1.07 15.07 -22.71
C THR A 190 -1.94 15.95 -21.81
N VAL A 191 -1.72 15.89 -20.49
CA VAL A 191 -2.24 16.90 -19.56
C VAL A 191 -1.26 18.07 -19.56
N LEU A 192 -1.63 19.16 -20.23
CA LEU A 192 -0.83 20.38 -20.31
C LEU A 192 -1.45 21.45 -19.40
N ILE A 193 -0.65 21.97 -18.46
CA ILE A 193 -0.93 23.23 -17.76
C ILE A 193 -0.08 24.31 -18.44
N PRO A 194 -0.67 25.13 -19.33
CA PRO A 194 0.08 26.11 -20.11
C PRO A 194 0.68 27.21 -19.23
N ALA A 195 1.77 27.80 -19.74
CA ALA A 195 2.38 28.98 -19.14
C ALA A 195 1.37 30.12 -18.99
N GLY A 196 1.20 30.63 -17.76
CA GLY A 196 0.25 31.71 -17.42
C GLY A 196 -1.04 31.23 -16.76
N GLU A 197 -1.26 29.92 -16.66
CA GLU A 197 -2.25 29.36 -15.74
C GLU A 197 -1.63 29.22 -14.34
N THR A 198 -2.36 29.68 -13.32
CA THR A 198 -1.97 29.51 -11.91
C THR A 198 -3.02 28.67 -11.20
N ILE A 199 -2.61 27.50 -10.72
CA ILE A 199 -3.44 26.64 -9.87
C ILE A 199 -3.22 27.09 -8.42
N ALA A 200 -4.24 27.65 -7.79
CA ALA A 200 -4.13 28.21 -6.43
C ALA A 200 -4.05 27.15 -5.31
N ASP A 201 -4.20 25.87 -5.64
CA ASP A 201 -4.26 24.76 -4.69
C ASP A 201 -3.44 23.55 -5.18
N THR A 202 -3.64 22.39 -4.57
CA THR A 202 -3.00 21.13 -4.92
C THR A 202 -3.47 20.63 -6.28
N LEU A 203 -2.52 20.43 -7.21
CA LEU A 203 -2.78 19.85 -8.51
C LEU A 203 -2.54 18.34 -8.46
N ILE A 204 -3.56 17.57 -8.80
CA ILE A 204 -3.41 16.13 -9.01
C ILE A 204 -3.65 15.80 -10.50
N ALA A 205 -2.62 15.25 -11.15
CA ALA A 205 -2.63 14.98 -12.59
C ALA A 205 -2.26 13.52 -12.91
N PHE A 206 -3.03 12.90 -13.80
CA PHE A 206 -2.75 11.57 -14.36
C PHE A 206 -2.93 11.57 -15.87
N GLY A 207 -2.03 10.90 -16.58
CA GLY A 207 -2.13 10.74 -18.04
C GLY A 207 -0.92 10.01 -18.62
N GLU A 208 -0.81 9.96 -19.95
CA GLU A 208 0.38 9.39 -20.60
C GLU A 208 1.57 10.35 -20.51
N THR A 209 1.34 11.64 -20.76
CA THR A 209 2.33 12.71 -20.61
C THR A 209 1.73 13.84 -19.79
N ILE A 210 2.47 14.35 -18.81
CA ILE A 210 2.09 15.53 -18.04
C ILE A 210 3.14 16.61 -18.28
N GLU A 211 2.69 17.78 -18.74
CA GLU A 211 3.52 18.96 -18.93
C GLU A 211 2.96 20.11 -18.08
N VAL A 212 3.73 20.55 -17.09
CA VAL A 212 3.36 21.64 -16.18
C VAL A 212 4.24 22.84 -16.50
N ASP A 213 3.79 23.71 -17.38
CA ASP A 213 4.47 24.97 -17.73
C ASP A 213 3.96 26.18 -16.94
N GLY A 214 2.76 26.07 -16.34
CA GLY A 214 2.15 27.09 -15.45
C GLY A 214 2.56 26.94 -13.97
N ASP A 215 2.09 27.87 -13.13
CA ASP A 215 2.44 27.91 -11.71
C ASP A 215 1.41 27.15 -10.85
N VAL A 216 1.89 26.40 -9.86
CA VAL A 216 1.06 25.69 -8.87
C VAL A 216 1.40 26.27 -7.50
N GLU A 217 0.48 26.95 -6.83
CA GLU A 217 0.72 27.53 -5.50
C GLU A 217 0.79 26.46 -4.41
N GLY A 218 0.04 25.37 -4.56
CA GLY A 218 0.00 24.22 -3.66
C GLY A 218 0.98 23.09 -4.01
N ASP A 219 0.62 21.86 -3.64
CA ASP A 219 1.39 20.65 -3.94
C ASP A 219 1.10 20.13 -5.36
N LEU A 220 2.05 19.42 -5.96
CA LEU A 220 1.88 18.75 -7.24
C LEU A 220 1.98 17.24 -7.05
N VAL A 221 0.92 16.51 -7.39
CA VAL A 221 0.90 15.05 -7.44
C VAL A 221 0.69 14.61 -8.88
N ALA A 222 1.74 14.11 -9.53
CA ALA A 222 1.72 13.83 -10.97
C ALA A 222 2.26 12.43 -11.29
N PHE A 223 1.41 11.56 -11.85
CA PHE A 223 1.81 10.22 -12.28
C PHE A 223 1.48 10.00 -13.74
N ALA A 224 2.51 9.67 -14.54
CA ALA A 224 2.37 9.47 -15.99
C ALA A 224 3.50 8.61 -16.53
N ARG A 225 3.52 8.36 -17.84
CA ARG A 225 4.70 7.75 -18.49
C ARG A 225 5.85 8.75 -18.60
N ARG A 226 5.53 10.02 -18.86
CA ARG A 226 6.48 11.14 -18.83
C ARG A 226 5.92 12.32 -18.06
N VAL A 227 6.70 12.88 -17.16
CA VAL A 227 6.36 14.10 -16.40
C VAL A 227 7.43 15.16 -16.65
N SER A 228 7.02 16.34 -17.09
CA SER A 228 7.88 17.52 -17.27
C SER A 228 7.29 18.70 -16.51
N VAL A 229 7.98 19.16 -15.47
CA VAL A 229 7.58 20.31 -14.65
C VAL A 229 8.54 21.46 -14.94
N ARG A 230 8.07 22.50 -15.66
CA ARG A 230 8.86 23.71 -15.98
C ARG A 230 8.39 24.92 -15.18
N GLY A 231 7.12 24.98 -14.82
CA GLY A 231 6.56 26.05 -14.00
C GLY A 231 6.87 25.89 -12.51
N ARG A 232 6.59 26.93 -11.72
CA ARG A 232 6.90 26.94 -10.28
C ARG A 232 5.89 26.14 -9.49
N VAL A 233 6.36 25.32 -8.55
CA VAL A 233 5.52 24.64 -7.56
C VAL A 233 5.81 25.23 -6.17
N GLY A 234 4.83 25.88 -5.56
CA GLY A 234 4.95 26.51 -4.25
C GLY A 234 5.07 25.50 -3.11
N GLY A 235 4.36 24.37 -3.22
CA GLY A 235 4.42 23.25 -2.30
C GLY A 235 5.44 22.18 -2.68
N SER A 236 5.13 20.93 -2.35
CA SER A 236 5.94 19.75 -2.62
C SER A 236 5.51 19.03 -3.90
N ILE A 237 6.44 18.34 -4.54
CA ILE A 237 6.17 17.48 -5.71
C ILE A 237 6.22 16.03 -5.28
N VAL A 238 5.16 15.28 -5.59
CA VAL A 238 5.14 13.81 -5.54
C VAL A 238 4.89 13.30 -6.95
N THR A 239 5.82 12.55 -7.51
CA THR A 239 5.71 12.12 -8.91
C THR A 239 6.26 10.73 -9.17
N GLY A 240 5.66 10.04 -10.14
CA GLY A 240 6.10 8.73 -10.62
C GLY A 240 5.96 8.61 -12.14
N ALA A 241 7.05 8.28 -12.86
CA ALA A 241 7.03 8.10 -14.32
C ALA A 241 8.23 7.32 -14.86
N GLU A 242 8.23 6.88 -16.13
CA GLU A 242 9.48 6.36 -16.76
C GLU A 242 10.55 7.46 -16.78
N THR A 243 10.16 8.67 -17.18
CA THR A 243 11.03 9.85 -17.19
C THR A 243 10.38 11.02 -16.47
N VAL A 244 11.09 11.57 -15.49
CA VAL A 244 10.69 12.77 -14.75
C VAL A 244 11.74 13.86 -14.97
N THR A 245 11.33 15.02 -15.46
CA THR A 245 12.18 16.22 -15.54
C THR A 245 11.56 17.35 -14.74
N ILE A 246 12.30 17.86 -13.75
CA ILE A 246 11.87 18.98 -12.89
C ILE A 246 12.79 20.17 -13.14
N ALA A 247 12.36 21.06 -14.04
CA ALA A 247 13.05 22.28 -14.46
C ALA A 247 12.45 23.56 -13.86
N GLY A 248 11.38 23.46 -13.07
CA GLY A 248 10.79 24.56 -12.30
C GLY A 248 11.27 24.63 -10.85
N GLU A 249 11.14 25.81 -10.22
CA GLU A 249 11.44 25.98 -8.78
C GLU A 249 10.40 25.25 -7.92
N VAL A 250 10.86 24.60 -6.85
CA VAL A 250 10.02 23.87 -5.89
C VAL A 250 10.19 24.50 -4.50
N GLY A 251 9.12 25.02 -3.92
CA GLY A 251 9.15 25.63 -2.59
C GLY A 251 9.26 24.61 -1.47
N GLY A 252 8.67 23.42 -1.65
CA GLY A 252 8.67 22.31 -0.71
C GLY A 252 9.70 21.22 -1.05
N SER A 253 9.35 19.96 -0.76
CA SER A 253 10.21 18.80 -1.02
C SER A 253 9.84 18.10 -2.34
N VAL A 254 10.77 17.35 -2.90
CA VAL A 254 10.53 16.51 -4.08
C VAL A 254 10.61 15.05 -3.67
N LEU A 255 9.58 14.27 -3.99
CA LEU A 255 9.54 12.82 -3.91
C LEU A 255 9.28 12.28 -5.31
N GLY A 256 10.32 11.78 -5.96
CA GLY A 256 10.28 11.31 -7.35
C GLY A 256 10.65 9.84 -7.49
N PHE A 257 9.82 9.08 -8.20
CA PHE A 257 10.07 7.70 -8.59
C PHE A 257 10.17 7.63 -10.12
N ALA A 258 11.32 7.27 -10.68
CA ALA A 258 11.44 7.15 -12.13
C ALA A 258 12.52 6.21 -12.60
N GLU A 259 12.49 5.70 -13.84
CA GLU A 259 13.69 5.08 -14.40
C GLU A 259 14.80 6.13 -14.52
N THR A 260 14.45 7.31 -15.06
CA THR A 260 15.33 8.48 -15.12
C THR A 260 14.67 9.68 -14.47
N LEU A 261 15.23 10.14 -13.36
CA LEU A 261 14.87 11.39 -12.69
C LEU A 261 15.94 12.43 -12.94
N SER A 262 15.58 13.51 -13.63
CA SER A 262 16.48 14.64 -13.91
C SER A 262 15.95 15.91 -13.27
N VAL A 263 16.77 16.54 -12.42
CA VAL A 263 16.44 17.78 -11.72
C VAL A 263 17.50 18.84 -12.08
N PRO A 264 17.39 19.48 -13.26
CA PRO A 264 18.41 20.40 -13.77
C PRO A 264 18.36 21.78 -13.12
N ALA A 265 19.40 22.17 -12.37
CA ALA A 265 19.74 23.54 -11.96
C ALA A 265 18.57 24.42 -11.44
N VAL A 266 17.64 23.83 -10.68
CA VAL A 266 16.53 24.53 -10.02
C VAL A 266 16.78 24.69 -8.52
N ARG A 267 15.93 25.48 -7.84
CA ARG A 267 15.92 25.55 -6.38
C ARG A 267 14.84 24.63 -5.80
N ILE A 268 15.21 23.79 -4.85
CA ILE A 268 14.31 22.99 -4.01
C ILE A 268 14.41 23.52 -2.57
N GLY A 269 13.31 24.04 -2.03
CA GLY A 269 13.27 24.62 -0.69
C GLY A 269 13.26 23.58 0.45
N GLY A 270 12.86 22.34 0.17
CA GLY A 270 12.83 21.23 1.10
C GLY A 270 13.89 20.17 0.81
N ASN A 271 13.51 18.90 0.99
CA ASN A 271 14.38 17.74 0.74
C ASN A 271 14.17 17.20 -0.68
N LEU A 272 15.18 16.50 -1.21
CA LEU A 272 15.06 15.67 -2.40
C LEU A 272 15.06 14.20 -2.00
N PHE A 273 14.01 13.47 -2.39
CA PHE A 273 13.90 12.02 -2.31
C PHE A 273 13.78 11.47 -3.73
N GLY A 274 14.87 10.95 -4.28
CA GLY A 274 14.92 10.45 -5.65
C GLY A 274 15.14 8.94 -5.69
N PHE A 275 14.25 8.22 -6.38
CA PHE A 275 14.32 6.77 -6.53
C PHE A 275 14.30 6.41 -8.02
N GLY A 276 15.25 5.60 -8.48
CA GLY A 276 15.28 5.22 -9.90
C GLY A 276 16.43 4.35 -10.38
N GLN A 277 16.61 4.23 -11.69
CA GLN A 277 17.82 3.64 -12.26
C GLN A 277 18.92 4.70 -12.38
N SER A 278 18.58 5.87 -12.93
CA SER A 278 19.45 7.05 -12.99
C SER A 278 18.77 8.23 -12.30
N VAL A 279 19.42 8.81 -11.31
CA VAL A 279 18.99 10.06 -10.66
C VAL A 279 20.09 11.09 -10.83
N GLU A 280 19.78 12.15 -11.56
CA GLU A 280 20.71 13.24 -11.89
C GLU A 280 20.15 14.55 -11.36
N THR A 281 20.90 15.21 -10.46
CA THR A 281 20.49 16.51 -9.91
C THR A 281 21.63 17.51 -9.93
N SER A 282 21.35 18.67 -10.52
CA SER A 282 22.20 19.87 -10.43
C SER A 282 21.51 20.99 -9.66
N ALA A 283 20.42 20.67 -8.95
CA ALA A 283 19.62 21.61 -8.19
C ALA A 283 20.32 22.12 -6.91
N ALA A 284 19.90 23.29 -6.45
CA ALA A 284 20.18 23.81 -5.13
C ALA A 284 19.10 23.33 -4.14
N ILE A 285 19.45 22.35 -3.32
CA ILE A 285 18.59 21.70 -2.33
C ILE A 285 18.88 22.31 -0.96
N ALA A 286 17.89 23.01 -0.41
CA ALA A 286 18.05 23.76 0.83
C ALA A 286 18.07 22.88 2.10
N GLN A 287 17.69 21.60 2.01
CA GLN A 287 17.76 20.64 3.12
C GLN A 287 18.59 19.41 2.72
N ASN A 288 18.06 18.19 2.86
CA ASN A 288 18.78 16.94 2.64
C ASN A 288 18.47 16.33 1.27
N ALA A 289 19.38 15.50 0.76
CA ALA A 289 19.14 14.69 -0.42
C ALA A 289 19.29 13.20 -0.09
N LEU A 290 18.23 12.42 -0.32
CA LEU A 290 18.22 10.97 -0.23
C LEU A 290 18.00 10.42 -1.64
N VAL A 291 18.98 9.67 -2.14
CA VAL A 291 18.94 9.12 -3.50
C VAL A 291 19.14 7.62 -3.45
N PHE A 292 18.22 6.88 -4.05
CA PHE A 292 18.33 5.45 -4.28
C PHE A 292 18.33 5.20 -5.78
N ALA A 293 19.49 4.97 -6.36
CA ALA A 293 19.60 4.72 -7.79
C ALA A 293 20.79 3.83 -8.15
N GLU A 294 20.70 3.06 -9.24
CA GLU A 294 21.87 2.34 -9.78
C GLU A 294 23.01 3.33 -10.06
N ARG A 295 22.68 4.47 -10.68
CA ARG A 295 23.57 5.61 -10.85
C ARG A 295 22.95 6.87 -10.24
N ALA A 296 23.63 7.44 -9.25
CA ALA A 296 23.27 8.71 -8.64
C ALA A 296 24.35 9.75 -8.96
N ASP A 297 23.96 10.85 -9.62
CA ASP A 297 24.83 12.01 -9.87
C ASP A 297 24.26 13.25 -9.15
N VAL A 298 25.00 13.75 -8.18
CA VAL A 298 24.69 14.96 -7.42
C VAL A 298 25.74 16.03 -7.73
N ALA A 299 25.47 16.81 -8.77
CA ALA A 299 26.32 17.90 -9.24
C ALA A 299 25.94 19.28 -8.64
N GLY A 300 24.77 19.38 -8.00
CA GLY A 300 24.20 20.62 -7.46
C GLY A 300 24.76 21.06 -6.10
N SER A 301 24.00 21.85 -5.35
CA SER A 301 24.35 22.22 -3.97
C SER A 301 23.34 21.65 -2.98
N VAL A 302 23.80 21.06 -1.88
CA VAL A 302 22.97 20.54 -0.79
C VAL A 302 23.40 21.20 0.51
N ASP A 303 22.50 21.96 1.13
CA ASP A 303 22.80 22.77 2.32
C ASP A 303 22.92 21.93 3.61
N ARG A 304 22.53 20.65 3.57
CA ARG A 304 22.64 19.71 4.70
C ARG A 304 23.29 18.41 4.24
N ASP A 305 22.67 17.27 4.50
CA ASP A 305 23.28 15.95 4.34
C ASP A 305 22.84 15.28 3.04
N VAL A 306 23.75 14.46 2.48
CA VAL A 306 23.47 13.61 1.32
C VAL A 306 23.59 12.15 1.72
N MET A 307 22.56 11.38 1.43
CA MET A 307 22.57 9.94 1.58
C MET A 307 22.27 9.26 0.25
N GLY A 308 23.25 8.51 -0.28
CA GLY A 308 23.15 7.85 -1.58
C GLY A 308 23.23 6.32 -1.45
N PHE A 309 22.36 5.61 -2.15
CA PHE A 309 22.38 4.15 -2.27
C PHE A 309 22.42 3.78 -3.75
N GLY A 310 23.33 2.90 -4.15
CA GLY A 310 23.45 2.56 -5.57
C GLY A 310 24.58 1.65 -5.97
N GLU A 311 24.73 1.41 -7.28
CA GLU A 311 25.96 0.82 -7.80
C GLU A 311 27.07 1.87 -7.87
N SER A 312 26.73 3.05 -8.39
CA SER A 312 27.63 4.20 -8.54
C SER A 312 26.99 5.46 -7.96
N VAL A 313 27.69 6.09 -7.02
CA VAL A 313 27.32 7.40 -6.46
C VAL A 313 28.42 8.38 -6.81
N GLU A 314 28.07 9.42 -7.54
CA GLU A 314 28.97 10.49 -7.98
C GLU A 314 28.52 11.81 -7.37
N ILE A 315 29.43 12.48 -6.66
CA ILE A 315 29.20 13.81 -6.07
C ILE A 315 30.16 14.77 -6.77
N GLY A 316 29.62 15.68 -7.59
CA GLY A 316 30.36 16.74 -8.26
C GLY A 316 30.15 18.13 -7.67
N GLY A 317 29.20 18.25 -6.74
CA GLY A 317 28.70 19.51 -6.22
C GLY A 317 29.16 19.90 -4.81
N VAL A 318 28.49 20.90 -4.22
CA VAL A 318 28.79 21.36 -2.84
C VAL A 318 27.79 20.74 -1.87
N VAL A 319 28.28 20.05 -0.85
CA VAL A 319 27.48 19.52 0.25
C VAL A 319 27.96 20.17 1.54
N ALA A 320 27.10 20.92 2.24
CA ALA A 320 27.51 21.63 3.44
C ALA A 320 27.58 20.75 4.70
N GLY A 321 26.78 19.68 4.76
CA GLY A 321 26.79 18.68 5.82
C GLY A 321 27.56 17.41 5.47
N ASP A 322 27.06 16.27 5.93
CA ASP A 322 27.71 14.97 5.81
C ASP A 322 27.28 14.22 4.54
N VAL A 323 28.16 13.37 4.02
CA VAL A 323 27.86 12.47 2.88
C VAL A 323 27.96 11.03 3.35
N THR A 324 26.84 10.30 3.31
CA THR A 324 26.82 8.85 3.55
C THR A 324 26.48 8.12 2.26
N ALA A 325 27.39 7.31 1.76
CA ALA A 325 27.17 6.51 0.56
C ALA A 325 27.16 5.01 0.90
N TYR A 326 26.17 4.30 0.37
CA TYR A 326 26.09 2.83 0.34
C TYR A 326 26.13 2.42 -1.13
N ALA A 327 27.34 2.25 -1.66
CA ALA A 327 27.50 1.98 -3.07
C ALA A 327 28.64 1.03 -3.38
N ASN A 328 28.61 0.40 -4.57
CA ASN A 328 29.78 -0.35 -5.00
C ASN A 328 30.94 0.60 -5.32
N ARG A 329 30.65 1.76 -5.93
CA ARG A 329 31.61 2.81 -6.27
C ARG A 329 31.13 4.18 -5.78
N LEU A 330 32.02 4.91 -5.11
CA LEU A 330 31.82 6.32 -4.75
C LEU A 330 32.86 7.17 -5.47
N ALA A 331 32.43 8.20 -6.19
CA ALA A 331 33.32 9.17 -6.81
C ALA A 331 33.03 10.59 -6.33
N LEU A 332 34.03 11.25 -5.75
CA LEU A 332 34.00 12.69 -5.48
C LEU A 332 34.71 13.39 -6.64
N LEU A 333 33.95 13.98 -7.55
CA LEU A 333 34.43 14.63 -8.77
C LEU A 333 34.72 16.11 -8.51
N ALA A 334 35.75 16.69 -9.13
CA ALA A 334 35.98 18.13 -9.04
C ALA A 334 34.84 18.91 -9.72
N PRO A 335 34.31 20.01 -9.14
CA PRO A 335 34.81 20.77 -8.00
C PRO A 335 34.12 20.46 -6.65
N ALA A 336 33.84 19.18 -6.35
CA ALA A 336 33.08 18.83 -5.15
C ALA A 336 33.70 19.36 -3.86
N ARG A 337 32.84 19.90 -2.98
CA ARG A 337 33.22 20.35 -1.63
C ARG A 337 32.24 19.77 -0.62
N VAL A 338 32.74 19.01 0.34
CA VAL A 338 31.95 18.47 1.45
C VAL A 338 32.39 19.15 2.75
N GLY A 339 31.44 19.80 3.44
CA GLY A 339 31.69 20.54 4.67
C GLY A 339 31.77 19.67 5.93
N GLY A 340 31.15 18.50 5.91
CA GLY A 340 31.16 17.52 7.00
C GLY A 340 31.98 16.27 6.69
N ASP A 341 31.58 15.17 7.31
CA ASP A 341 32.24 13.87 7.20
C ASP A 341 31.73 13.09 5.98
N VAL A 342 32.60 12.26 5.39
CA VAL A 342 32.25 11.36 4.28
C VAL A 342 32.36 9.92 4.77
N VAL A 343 31.23 9.24 4.85
CA VAL A 343 31.15 7.81 5.20
C VAL A 343 30.83 7.00 3.94
N ALA A 344 31.84 6.30 3.42
CA ALA A 344 31.71 5.44 2.26
C ALA A 344 31.60 3.98 2.69
N ASN A 345 30.43 3.37 2.50
CA ASN A 345 30.21 1.93 2.70
C ASN A 345 30.30 1.25 1.33
N VAL A 346 31.45 0.63 1.05
CA VAL A 346 31.81 0.08 -0.27
C VAL A 346 32.32 -1.36 -0.16
N ALA A 347 32.24 -2.13 -1.25
CA ALA A 347 32.75 -3.51 -1.30
C ALA A 347 34.28 -3.59 -1.23
N SER A 348 34.98 -2.57 -1.75
CA SER A 348 36.44 -2.45 -1.70
C SER A 348 36.84 -0.98 -1.56
N ALA A 349 37.90 -0.71 -0.80
CA ALA A 349 38.43 0.63 -0.63
C ALA A 349 38.89 1.26 -1.96
N ASP A 350 39.32 0.44 -2.93
CA ASP A 350 39.75 0.91 -4.26
C ASP A 350 38.59 1.50 -5.08
N ASN A 351 37.34 1.24 -4.70
CA ASN A 351 36.17 1.76 -5.37
C ASN A 351 35.77 3.17 -4.91
N VAL A 352 36.51 3.77 -3.97
CA VAL A 352 36.36 5.18 -3.59
C VAL A 352 37.36 6.01 -4.36
N THR A 353 36.89 6.80 -5.32
CA THR A 353 37.73 7.73 -6.09
C THR A 353 37.50 9.16 -5.65
N VAL A 354 38.50 9.77 -5.00
CA VAL A 354 38.47 11.19 -4.65
C VAL A 354 39.36 11.97 -5.61
N SER A 355 38.76 12.91 -6.34
CA SER A 355 39.53 13.78 -7.24
C SER A 355 40.50 14.67 -6.45
N PRO A 356 41.73 14.95 -6.93
CA PRO A 356 42.71 15.76 -6.21
C PRO A 356 42.24 17.19 -5.88
N SER A 357 41.24 17.69 -6.59
CA SER A 357 40.67 19.02 -6.41
C SER A 357 39.38 19.03 -5.58
N ALA A 358 38.90 17.87 -5.13
CA ALA A 358 37.75 17.80 -4.22
C ALA A 358 38.21 18.16 -2.79
N VAL A 359 37.42 18.97 -2.09
CA VAL A 359 37.73 19.39 -0.71
C VAL A 359 36.75 18.75 0.24
N VAL A 360 37.25 17.98 1.20
CA VAL A 360 36.47 17.45 2.31
C VAL A 360 37.00 18.12 3.57
N ASP A 361 36.15 18.90 4.25
CA ASP A 361 36.53 19.63 5.45
C ASP A 361 36.52 18.72 6.71
N GLY A 362 35.77 17.60 6.70
CA GLY A 362 35.72 16.57 7.75
C GLY A 362 36.56 15.31 7.48
N GLU A 363 36.23 14.20 8.14
CA GLU A 363 36.92 12.91 8.02
C GLU A 363 36.31 12.02 6.93
N VAL A 364 37.16 11.36 6.14
CA VAL A 364 36.73 10.35 5.15
C VAL A 364 36.88 8.96 5.75
N THR A 365 35.76 8.38 6.19
CA THR A 365 35.70 7.02 6.72
C THR A 365 35.26 6.05 5.62
N THR A 366 36.08 5.03 5.34
CA THR A 366 35.72 3.96 4.40
C THR A 366 35.45 2.67 5.16
N ASN A 367 34.18 2.26 5.19
CA ASN A 367 33.77 0.98 5.73
C ASN A 367 33.73 -0.03 4.58
N VAL A 368 34.74 -0.92 4.54
CA VAL A 368 34.72 -2.07 3.64
C VAL A 368 33.76 -3.09 4.23
N ARG A 369 32.60 -3.25 3.59
CA ARG A 369 31.58 -4.21 4.02
C ARG A 369 31.72 -5.44 3.12
N GLU A 370 32.10 -6.58 3.71
CA GLU A 370 32.32 -7.85 3.00
C GLU A 370 31.03 -8.46 2.38
N ASP A 371 29.88 -7.76 2.45
CA ASP A 371 28.56 -8.30 2.10
C ASP A 371 28.11 -8.07 0.63
N PHE A 372 29.03 -7.79 -0.31
CA PHE A 372 28.69 -7.67 -1.74
C PHE A 372 29.27 -8.78 -2.63
N GLU A 373 29.99 -9.74 -2.05
CA GLU A 373 30.16 -11.04 -2.71
C GLU A 373 28.87 -11.85 -2.53
N ASP A 374 28.43 -12.49 -3.61
CA ASP A 374 27.32 -13.46 -3.64
C ASP A 374 27.56 -14.61 -2.65
N ASP A 375 27.36 -14.37 -1.36
CA ASP A 375 27.43 -15.41 -0.34
C ASP A 375 26.11 -16.18 -0.33
N HIS A 376 26.03 -17.11 -1.28
CA HIS A 376 25.35 -18.39 -1.09
C HIS A 376 26.05 -19.23 0.02
N GLU A 377 26.35 -18.62 1.17
CA GLU A 377 26.64 -19.32 2.41
C GLU A 377 25.47 -19.11 3.39
N PHE A 378 24.25 -19.39 2.90
CA PHE A 378 23.12 -19.69 3.78
C PHE A 378 23.49 -20.91 4.61
N GLY A 379 23.97 -20.65 5.84
CA GLY A 379 24.35 -21.68 6.79
C GLY A 379 23.28 -22.76 6.86
N ALA A 380 23.69 -24.02 6.65
CA ALA A 380 22.80 -25.19 6.58
C ALA A 380 21.78 -25.25 7.74
N GLY A 381 22.08 -24.63 8.89
CA GLY A 381 21.16 -24.48 10.01
C GLY A 381 19.91 -23.64 9.72
N GLN A 382 20.01 -22.50 9.04
CA GLN A 382 18.87 -21.62 8.77
C GLN A 382 17.91 -22.23 7.74
N HIS A 383 18.44 -22.91 6.73
CA HIS A 383 17.63 -23.66 5.77
C HIS A 383 16.82 -24.78 6.43
N ILE A 384 17.45 -25.52 7.37
CA ILE A 384 16.78 -26.56 8.15
C ILE A 384 15.70 -25.98 9.06
N VAL A 385 15.98 -24.87 9.76
CA VAL A 385 15.00 -24.19 10.62
C VAL A 385 13.80 -23.68 9.80
N PHE A 386 14.06 -23.09 8.65
CA PHE A 386 13.02 -22.60 7.75
C PHE A 386 12.17 -23.74 7.17
N GLN A 387 12.79 -24.87 6.81
CA GLN A 387 12.07 -26.09 6.45
C GLN A 387 11.18 -26.59 7.59
N LEU A 388 11.72 -26.65 8.80
CA LEU A 388 10.99 -27.13 9.98
C LEU A 388 9.77 -26.25 10.29
N LEU A 389 9.93 -24.93 10.12
CA LEU A 389 8.85 -23.96 10.31
C LEU A 389 7.73 -24.16 9.28
N TRP A 390 8.08 -24.30 7.99
CA TRP A 390 7.11 -24.59 6.94
C TRP A 390 6.41 -25.94 7.13
N PHE A 391 7.15 -26.97 7.54
CA PHE A 391 6.58 -28.27 7.89
C PHE A 391 5.56 -28.14 9.00
N THR A 392 5.92 -27.42 10.07
CA THR A 392 5.04 -27.21 11.23
C THR A 392 3.80 -26.41 10.83
N ALA A 393 3.92 -25.38 10.01
CA ALA A 393 2.79 -24.60 9.50
C ALA A 393 1.83 -25.46 8.66
N LYS A 394 2.35 -26.25 7.70
CA LYS A 394 1.53 -27.19 6.89
C LYS A 394 0.87 -28.27 7.76
N PHE A 395 1.58 -28.75 8.79
CA PHE A 395 1.05 -29.73 9.73
C PHE A 395 -0.10 -29.16 10.56
N VAL A 396 0.07 -27.96 11.13
CA VAL A 396 -0.97 -27.27 11.91
C VAL A 396 -2.19 -26.99 11.05
N THR A 397 -1.99 -26.47 9.84
CA THR A 397 -3.10 -26.18 8.91
C THR A 397 -3.82 -27.45 8.47
N GLY A 398 -3.09 -28.53 8.16
CA GLY A 398 -3.70 -29.80 7.80
C GLY A 398 -4.41 -30.49 8.96
N PHE A 399 -3.88 -30.36 10.18
CA PHE A 399 -4.53 -30.83 11.39
C PHE A 399 -5.84 -30.08 11.64
N ALA A 400 -5.82 -28.75 11.52
CA ALA A 400 -7.01 -27.91 11.63
C ALA A 400 -8.06 -28.27 10.55
N LEU A 401 -7.63 -28.47 9.30
CA LEU A 401 -8.52 -28.88 8.20
C LEU A 401 -9.23 -30.21 8.51
N LEU A 402 -8.47 -31.24 8.89
CA LEU A 402 -9.03 -32.56 9.22
C LEU A 402 -9.85 -32.52 10.51
N ALA A 403 -9.58 -31.58 11.43
CA ALA A 403 -10.40 -31.33 12.61
C ALA A 403 -11.76 -30.71 12.27
N LEU A 404 -11.78 -29.65 11.44
CA LEU A 404 -12.99 -28.94 11.03
C LEU A 404 -13.86 -29.77 10.08
N VAL A 405 -13.25 -30.56 9.19
CA VAL A 405 -13.95 -31.32 8.16
C VAL A 405 -13.67 -32.82 8.33
N PRO A 406 -14.39 -33.52 9.23
CA PRO A 406 -14.15 -34.95 9.50
C PRO A 406 -14.41 -35.84 8.27
N GLY A 407 -15.21 -35.38 7.30
CA GLY A 407 -15.45 -36.09 6.05
C GLY A 407 -14.20 -36.28 5.19
N LEU A 408 -13.23 -35.35 5.25
CA LEU A 408 -11.96 -35.48 4.52
C LEU A 408 -11.10 -36.65 5.02
N ARG A 409 -11.34 -37.14 6.25
CA ARG A 409 -10.60 -38.28 6.83
C ARG A 409 -10.92 -39.61 6.16
N GLN A 410 -12.09 -39.70 5.50
CA GLN A 410 -12.58 -40.90 4.83
C GLN A 410 -12.17 -40.97 3.35
N VAL A 411 -11.58 -39.89 2.82
CA VAL A 411 -11.13 -39.82 1.43
C VAL A 411 -9.93 -40.77 1.27
N SER A 412 -10.07 -41.77 0.40
CA SER A 412 -9.04 -42.76 0.10
C SER A 412 -9.02 -43.04 -1.40
N LEU A 413 -7.80 -43.14 -1.96
CA LEU A 413 -7.60 -43.65 -3.32
C LEU A 413 -7.48 -45.18 -3.23
N GLU A 414 -8.63 -45.86 -3.30
CA GLU A 414 -8.67 -47.32 -3.21
C GLU A 414 -8.35 -47.99 -4.54
N THR A 415 -8.69 -47.35 -5.66
CA THR A 415 -8.48 -47.89 -7.01
C THR A 415 -7.66 -46.94 -7.90
N PRO A 416 -6.80 -47.46 -8.80
CA PRO A 416 -6.01 -46.63 -9.71
C PRO A 416 -6.89 -45.83 -10.67
N THR A 417 -8.07 -46.34 -11.04
CA THR A 417 -9.06 -45.64 -11.86
C THR A 417 -9.61 -44.38 -11.19
N GLN A 418 -9.83 -44.40 -9.87
CA GLN A 418 -10.21 -43.20 -9.10
C GLN A 418 -9.10 -42.15 -9.06
N ALA A 419 -7.83 -42.57 -9.03
CA ALA A 419 -6.69 -41.65 -9.09
C ALA A 419 -6.60 -40.93 -10.45
N PHE A 420 -6.81 -41.66 -11.55
CA PHE A 420 -6.88 -41.05 -12.88
C PHE A 420 -8.08 -40.12 -13.06
N LEU A 421 -9.25 -40.49 -12.53
CA LEU A 421 -10.45 -39.65 -12.56
C LEU A 421 -10.27 -38.37 -11.73
N ALA A 422 -9.71 -38.49 -10.52
CA ALA A 422 -9.37 -37.34 -9.68
C ALA A 422 -8.34 -36.44 -10.38
N GLY A 423 -7.28 -37.02 -10.96
CA GLY A 423 -6.30 -36.27 -11.74
C GLY A 423 -6.93 -35.51 -12.90
N GLY A 424 -7.82 -36.15 -13.67
CA GLY A 424 -8.54 -35.50 -14.77
C GLY A 424 -9.43 -34.34 -14.30
N ILE A 425 -10.19 -34.53 -13.22
CA ILE A 425 -11.02 -33.47 -12.63
C ILE A 425 -10.14 -32.33 -12.08
N GLY A 426 -8.98 -32.66 -11.52
CA GLY A 426 -7.99 -31.69 -11.06
C GLY A 426 -7.42 -30.83 -12.18
N VAL A 427 -7.11 -31.41 -13.34
CA VAL A 427 -6.67 -30.64 -14.53
C VAL A 427 -7.79 -29.72 -15.01
N VAL A 428 -9.02 -30.23 -15.07
CA VAL A 428 -10.18 -29.43 -15.46
C VAL A 428 -10.39 -28.27 -14.48
N SER A 429 -10.34 -28.49 -13.18
CA SER A 429 -10.54 -27.43 -12.18
C SER A 429 -9.38 -26.43 -12.13
N LEU A 430 -8.15 -26.86 -12.43
CA LEU A 430 -6.99 -25.97 -12.54
C LEU A 430 -7.18 -24.91 -13.63
N VAL A 431 -7.81 -25.27 -14.77
CA VAL A 431 -7.98 -24.37 -15.92
C VAL A 431 -9.37 -23.72 -15.93
N ALA A 432 -10.42 -24.48 -15.62
CA ALA A 432 -11.80 -24.03 -15.74
C ALA A 432 -12.16 -22.99 -14.67
N VAL A 433 -11.68 -23.13 -13.44
CA VAL A 433 -12.01 -22.18 -12.36
C VAL A 433 -11.47 -20.77 -12.64
N PRO A 434 -10.18 -20.56 -12.95
CA PRO A 434 -9.71 -19.23 -13.32
C PRO A 434 -10.33 -18.74 -14.63
N GLY A 435 -10.54 -19.60 -15.63
CA GLY A 435 -11.18 -19.20 -16.89
C GLY A 435 -12.63 -18.71 -16.69
N VAL A 436 -13.42 -19.41 -15.87
CA VAL A 436 -14.78 -18.99 -15.51
C VAL A 436 -14.75 -17.74 -14.63
N ALA A 437 -13.80 -17.63 -13.69
CA ALA A 437 -13.65 -16.44 -12.87
C ALA A 437 -13.37 -15.19 -13.73
N VAL A 438 -12.48 -15.29 -14.72
CA VAL A 438 -12.22 -14.21 -15.68
C VAL A 438 -13.48 -13.88 -16.50
N LEU A 439 -14.20 -14.89 -16.97
CA LEU A 439 -15.45 -14.69 -17.71
C LEU A 439 -16.52 -13.97 -16.85
N VAL A 440 -16.63 -14.33 -15.57
CA VAL A 440 -17.53 -13.69 -14.60
C VAL A 440 -17.06 -12.29 -14.23
N ALA A 441 -15.74 -12.05 -14.17
CA ALA A 441 -15.15 -10.74 -13.88
C ALA A 441 -15.47 -9.68 -14.93
N PHE A 442 -15.79 -10.07 -16.18
CA PHE A 442 -16.30 -9.13 -17.20
C PHE A 442 -17.64 -8.49 -16.83
N THR A 443 -18.35 -9.01 -15.83
CA THR A 443 -19.55 -8.39 -15.28
C THR A 443 -19.19 -7.56 -14.05
N LEU A 444 -19.71 -6.33 -13.94
CA LEU A 444 -19.44 -5.43 -12.80
C LEU A 444 -19.83 -6.07 -11.45
N ILE A 445 -20.93 -6.86 -11.44
CA ILE A 445 -21.38 -7.63 -10.27
C ILE A 445 -20.50 -8.89 -10.06
N GLY A 446 -19.90 -9.43 -11.11
CA GLY A 446 -19.10 -10.63 -11.07
C GLY A 446 -17.64 -10.40 -10.68
N LEU A 447 -17.10 -9.18 -10.75
CA LEU A 447 -15.75 -8.86 -10.26
C LEU A 447 -15.53 -9.29 -8.78
N PRO A 448 -16.37 -8.91 -7.80
CA PRO A 448 -16.20 -9.38 -6.42
C PRO A 448 -16.37 -10.89 -6.29
N LEU A 449 -17.27 -11.49 -7.06
CA LEU A 449 -17.51 -12.93 -7.06
C LEU A 449 -16.31 -13.70 -7.64
N ALA A 450 -15.70 -13.18 -8.70
CA ALA A 450 -14.51 -13.72 -9.34
C ALA A 450 -13.30 -13.62 -8.40
N ALA A 451 -13.12 -12.50 -7.71
CA ALA A 451 -12.08 -12.34 -6.70
C ALA A 451 -12.22 -13.38 -5.58
N ILE A 452 -13.44 -13.57 -5.04
CA ILE A 452 -13.71 -14.60 -4.03
C ILE A 452 -13.42 -16.00 -4.59
N ALA A 453 -13.83 -16.28 -5.83
CA ALA A 453 -13.60 -17.57 -6.48
C ALA A 453 -12.10 -17.87 -6.68
N ILE A 454 -11.31 -16.87 -7.10
CA ILE A 454 -9.85 -16.97 -7.25
C ILE A 454 -9.20 -17.22 -5.88
N VAL A 455 -9.58 -16.48 -4.84
CA VAL A 455 -9.05 -16.68 -3.49
C VAL A 455 -9.36 -18.09 -2.98
N LEU A 456 -10.61 -18.56 -3.14
CA LEU A 456 -10.99 -19.93 -2.76
C LEU A 456 -10.24 -20.98 -3.57
N TRP A 457 -9.98 -20.72 -4.84
CA TRP A 457 -9.18 -21.60 -5.69
C TRP A 457 -7.72 -21.66 -5.25
N LEU A 458 -7.09 -20.53 -4.91
CA LEU A 458 -5.73 -20.48 -4.36
C LEU A 458 -5.64 -21.24 -3.02
N ILE A 459 -6.63 -21.05 -2.14
CA ILE A 459 -6.75 -21.82 -0.89
C ILE A 459 -6.88 -23.33 -1.21
N ALA A 460 -7.69 -23.70 -2.20
CA ALA A 460 -7.85 -25.10 -2.59
C ALA A 460 -6.56 -25.72 -3.16
N LEU A 461 -5.77 -24.97 -3.93
CA LEU A 461 -4.45 -25.42 -4.42
C LEU A 461 -3.47 -25.68 -3.27
N TYR A 462 -3.46 -24.81 -2.25
CA TYR A 462 -2.65 -25.02 -1.06
C TYR A 462 -3.11 -26.25 -0.27
N LEU A 463 -4.43 -26.39 -0.05
CA LEU A 463 -5.00 -27.52 0.69
C LEU A 463 -4.88 -28.86 -0.06
N ALA A 464 -4.84 -28.85 -1.39
CA ALA A 464 -4.72 -30.04 -2.22
C ALA A 464 -3.49 -30.90 -1.83
N GLN A 465 -2.35 -30.26 -1.62
CA GLN A 465 -1.12 -30.97 -1.22
C GLN A 465 -1.25 -31.66 0.13
N ILE A 466 -1.97 -31.03 1.06
CA ILE A 466 -2.21 -31.55 2.41
C ILE A 466 -3.11 -32.79 2.36
N VAL A 467 -4.17 -32.77 1.55
CA VAL A 467 -5.07 -33.92 1.38
C VAL A 467 -4.32 -35.10 0.78
N VAL A 468 -3.49 -34.87 -0.22
CA VAL A 468 -2.68 -35.95 -0.81
C VAL A 468 -1.65 -36.48 0.18
N ALA A 469 -0.98 -35.61 0.93
CA ALA A 469 -0.09 -36.02 2.01
C ALA A 469 -0.80 -36.94 3.01
N TYR A 470 -2.01 -36.58 3.46
CA TYR A 470 -2.82 -37.43 4.32
C TYR A 470 -3.12 -38.81 3.69
N VAL A 471 -3.54 -38.84 2.41
CA VAL A 471 -3.84 -40.11 1.71
C VAL A 471 -2.59 -40.99 1.58
N VAL A 472 -1.44 -40.40 1.28
CA VAL A 472 -0.14 -41.10 1.21
C VAL A 472 0.22 -41.67 2.58
N GLY A 473 0.09 -40.89 3.65
CA GLY A 473 0.34 -41.33 5.02
C GLY A 473 -0.63 -42.43 5.48
N ALA A 474 -1.91 -42.30 5.14
CA ALA A 474 -2.95 -43.30 5.41
C ALA A 474 -2.67 -44.62 4.68
N ARG A 475 -2.12 -44.57 3.46
CA ARG A 475 -1.75 -45.77 2.70
C ARG A 475 -0.53 -46.48 3.29
N LEU A 476 0.43 -45.74 3.83
CA LEU A 476 1.69 -46.27 4.39
C LEU A 476 1.51 -46.91 5.77
N LEU A 477 0.56 -46.43 6.58
CA LEU A 477 0.31 -46.88 7.96
C LEU A 477 -0.95 -47.76 8.13
N ARG A 478 -1.50 -48.33 7.04
CA ARG A 478 -2.69 -49.20 7.10
C ARG A 478 -2.51 -50.32 8.15
N GLY A 479 -3.43 -50.39 9.13
CA GLY A 479 -3.55 -51.52 10.07
C GLY A 479 -3.01 -51.32 11.49
N ARG A 480 -2.39 -50.17 11.81
CA ARG A 480 -2.09 -49.79 13.20
C ARG A 480 -3.08 -48.69 13.58
N GLY A 481 -3.82 -48.83 14.69
CA GLY A 481 -4.83 -47.87 15.19
C GLY A 481 -4.26 -46.49 15.55
N SER A 482 -3.67 -45.83 14.56
CA SER A 482 -2.86 -44.64 14.63
C SER A 482 -3.76 -43.41 14.54
N HIS A 483 -3.50 -42.41 15.38
CA HIS A 483 -4.20 -41.14 15.34
C HIS A 483 -3.98 -40.45 13.98
N TYR A 484 -5.03 -39.82 13.44
CA TYR A 484 -5.01 -39.11 12.15
C TYR A 484 -3.88 -38.07 12.04
N ALA A 485 -3.42 -37.51 13.16
CA ALA A 485 -2.25 -36.64 13.25
C ALA A 485 -0.94 -37.33 12.83
N ALA A 486 -0.74 -38.60 13.22
CA ALA A 486 0.45 -39.35 12.87
C ALA A 486 0.45 -39.78 11.38
N LEU A 487 -0.73 -40.05 10.81
CA LEU A 487 -0.91 -40.29 9.38
C LEU A 487 -0.52 -39.03 8.57
N LEU A 488 -1.03 -37.87 8.98
CA LEU A 488 -0.73 -36.59 8.34
C LEU A 488 0.76 -36.24 8.44
N ALA A 489 1.36 -36.37 9.63
CA ALA A 489 2.78 -36.08 9.85
C ALA A 489 3.69 -36.94 8.96
N LEU A 490 3.44 -38.25 8.91
CA LEU A 490 4.23 -39.17 8.09
C LEU A 490 4.06 -38.87 6.60
N GLY A 491 2.82 -38.64 6.17
CA GLY A 491 2.51 -38.31 4.79
C GLY A 491 3.15 -36.99 4.33
N LEU A 492 3.10 -35.96 5.18
CA LEU A 492 3.72 -34.67 4.91
C LEU A 492 5.25 -34.77 4.86
N ALA A 493 5.86 -35.56 5.74
CA ALA A 493 7.29 -35.80 5.74
C ALA A 493 7.76 -36.48 4.43
N VAL A 494 7.00 -37.48 3.96
CA VAL A 494 7.30 -38.16 2.68
C VAL A 494 7.14 -37.21 1.49
N VAL A 495 6.04 -36.44 1.43
CA VAL A 495 5.83 -35.47 0.34
C VAL A 495 6.93 -34.40 0.34
N MET A 496 7.30 -33.88 1.51
CA MET A 496 8.34 -32.88 1.64
C MET A 496 9.72 -33.40 1.21
N LEU A 497 10.07 -34.63 1.58
CA LEU A 497 11.33 -35.25 1.19
C LEU A 497 11.42 -35.47 -0.33
N VAL A 498 10.31 -35.86 -0.97
CA VAL A 498 10.25 -36.05 -2.42
C VAL A 498 10.26 -34.72 -3.18
N VAL A 499 9.57 -33.69 -2.68
CA VAL A 499 9.54 -32.36 -3.31
C VAL A 499 10.88 -31.64 -3.17
N ASN A 500 11.68 -31.97 -2.15
CA ASN A 500 13.01 -31.37 -1.95
C ASN A 500 14.09 -31.94 -2.89
N VAL A 501 13.75 -32.89 -3.78
CA VAL A 501 14.68 -33.41 -4.78
C VAL A 501 14.88 -32.35 -5.88
N PRO A 502 16.12 -31.86 -6.11
CA PRO A 502 16.37 -30.85 -7.14
C PRO A 502 15.95 -31.37 -8.53
N PHE A 503 15.43 -30.48 -9.38
CA PHE A 503 14.82 -30.74 -10.70
C PHE A 503 13.51 -31.54 -10.73
N LEU A 504 13.30 -32.53 -9.85
CA LEU A 504 12.10 -33.38 -9.83
C LEU A 504 10.98 -32.82 -8.93
N GLY A 505 11.34 -31.99 -7.95
CA GLY A 505 10.40 -31.46 -6.95
C GLY A 505 9.23 -30.69 -7.54
N GLY A 506 9.49 -29.83 -8.53
CA GLY A 506 8.45 -29.02 -9.19
C GLY A 506 7.42 -29.88 -9.91
N LEU A 507 7.86 -30.88 -10.69
CA LEU A 507 6.97 -31.77 -11.44
C LEU A 507 6.13 -32.66 -10.51
N VAL A 508 6.74 -33.20 -9.45
CA VAL A 508 6.02 -34.02 -8.47
C VAL A 508 5.02 -33.16 -7.70
N SER A 509 5.42 -31.97 -7.25
CA SER A 509 4.53 -31.01 -6.58
C SER A 509 3.32 -30.67 -7.45
N PHE A 510 3.53 -30.42 -8.75
CA PHE A 510 2.47 -30.14 -9.71
C PHE A 510 1.47 -31.31 -9.85
N LEU A 511 1.97 -32.54 -10.01
CA LEU A 511 1.13 -33.74 -10.10
C LEU A 511 0.35 -34.01 -8.81
N LEU A 512 0.98 -33.78 -7.65
CA LEU A 512 0.32 -33.92 -6.35
C LEU A 512 -0.80 -32.89 -6.18
N THR A 513 -0.56 -31.64 -6.57
CA THR A 513 -1.59 -30.58 -6.51
C THR A 513 -2.78 -30.91 -7.40
N ILE A 514 -2.56 -31.39 -8.63
CA ILE A 514 -3.63 -31.83 -9.53
C ILE A 514 -4.47 -32.94 -8.90
N CYS A 515 -3.83 -33.99 -8.39
CA CYS A 515 -4.52 -35.09 -7.73
C CYS A 515 -5.32 -34.63 -6.49
N GLY A 516 -4.74 -33.74 -5.68
CA GLY A 516 -5.39 -33.21 -4.48
C GLY A 516 -6.58 -32.32 -4.78
N LEU A 517 -6.48 -31.49 -5.83
CA LEU A 517 -7.57 -30.62 -6.27
C LEU A 517 -8.75 -31.45 -6.80
N GLY A 518 -8.45 -32.55 -7.50
CA GLY A 518 -9.44 -33.54 -7.92
C GLY A 518 -10.16 -34.23 -6.77
N LEU A 519 -9.41 -34.64 -5.73
CA LEU A 519 -9.99 -35.24 -4.53
C LEU A 519 -10.88 -34.27 -3.77
N LEU A 520 -10.47 -33.01 -3.63
CA LEU A 520 -11.28 -31.96 -3.01
C LEU A 520 -12.56 -31.69 -3.82
N ALA A 521 -12.46 -31.61 -5.15
CA ALA A 521 -13.61 -31.42 -6.02
C ALA A 521 -14.61 -32.57 -5.94
N LEU A 522 -14.13 -33.83 -5.95
CA LEU A 522 -14.98 -35.02 -5.79
C LEU A 522 -15.66 -35.07 -4.43
N PHE A 523 -14.93 -34.74 -3.36
CA PHE A 523 -15.49 -34.66 -2.01
C PHE A 523 -16.59 -33.60 -1.90
N LEU A 524 -16.38 -32.42 -2.48
CA LEU A 524 -17.39 -31.35 -2.50
C LEU A 524 -18.62 -31.77 -3.31
N TRP A 525 -18.40 -32.42 -4.46
CA TRP A 525 -19.46 -32.89 -5.35
C TRP A 525 -20.35 -33.96 -4.71
N ASP A 526 -19.76 -34.92 -3.99
CA ASP A 526 -20.48 -35.97 -3.28
C ASP A 526 -21.32 -35.39 -2.13
N ARG A 527 -20.76 -34.43 -1.38
CA ARG A 527 -21.47 -33.71 -0.31
C ARG A 527 -22.66 -32.89 -0.83
N LEU A 528 -22.50 -32.23 -1.99
CA LEU A 528 -23.58 -31.48 -2.64
C LEU A 528 -24.70 -32.38 -3.20
N ARG A 529 -24.39 -33.63 -3.56
CA ARG A 529 -25.38 -34.62 -4.01
C ARG A 529 -26.03 -35.38 -2.86
N GLY A 530 -25.31 -35.61 -1.77
CA GLY A 530 -25.81 -36.30 -0.56
C GLY A 530 -26.98 -35.60 0.12
N ASP A 531 -27.09 -34.28 0.00
CA ASP A 531 -28.25 -33.50 0.52
C ASP A 531 -29.49 -33.56 -0.40
N ARG A 532 -29.44 -34.26 -1.54
CA ARG A 532 -30.58 -34.45 -2.46
C ARG A 532 -31.09 -35.91 -2.49
N GLY A 533 -31.34 -36.49 -1.32
CA GLY A 533 -32.08 -37.76 -1.19
C GLY A 533 -33.59 -37.60 -1.47
N PRO A 534 -34.31 -38.66 -1.90
CA PRO A 534 -35.53 -38.55 -2.70
C PRO A 534 -36.79 -38.20 -1.87
N GLU A 535 -37.34 -37.00 -2.05
CA GLU A 535 -38.76 -36.73 -1.75
C GLU A 535 -39.62 -37.16 -2.95
N ALA A 536 -40.00 -38.43 -3.02
CA ALA A 536 -41.21 -38.90 -3.71
C ALA A 536 -41.46 -40.39 -3.44
N ALA A 537 -42.22 -40.69 -2.38
CA ALA A 537 -43.18 -41.81 -2.32
C ALA A 537 -43.98 -41.76 -1.00
N ALA A 538 -45.08 -41.04 -0.99
CA ALA A 538 -46.23 -41.28 -0.13
C ALA A 538 -47.50 -41.10 -0.98
#